data_AF-A0A2Z5A5V9-F1
#
_entry.id   AF-A0A2Z5A5V9-F1
#
_cell.length_a   1.000
_cell.length_b   1.000
_cell.length_c   1.000
_cell.angle_alpha   90.00
_cell.angle_beta   90.00
_cell.angle_gamma   90.00
#
_symmetry.space_group_name_H-M   'P 1'
#
loop_
_entity.id
_entity.type
_entity.pdbx_description
1 polymer ?
#
loop_
_entity_poly.entity_id
_entity_poly.type
_entity_poly.pdbx_seq_one_letter_code
_entity_poly.pdbx_strand_id
1 'polypeptide(L)'
;MSVDYETIEKIQKLGDDVLIGVAEVAALTGFSVLTVRQRKLPGLDPVYGLSRLRWRLGDLRSWMRTGDTSTRPQPPREVAPSKSKRTGRPTKKAQVEARQ
;
A
#
# COMPACT_ATOMS: atom_id res chain seq x y z
N MET A 1 -1.65 20.97 -18.81
CA MET A 1 -1.17 20.48 -17.50
C MET A 1 0.32 20.74 -17.48
N SER A 2 0.77 21.71 -16.69
CA SER A 2 2.20 22.03 -16.59
C SER A 2 2.84 20.98 -15.70
N VAL A 3 3.85 20.27 -16.20
CA VAL A 3 4.64 19.34 -15.40
C VAL A 3 5.60 20.19 -14.57
N ASP A 4 5.53 20.06 -13.24
CA ASP A 4 6.35 20.85 -12.31
C ASP A 4 7.79 20.32 -12.23
N TYR A 5 8.57 20.59 -13.29
CA TYR A 5 9.95 20.10 -13.44
C TYR A 5 10.88 20.54 -12.30
N GLU A 6 10.68 21.73 -11.72
CA GLU A 6 11.48 22.19 -10.58
C GLU A 6 11.31 21.30 -9.34
N THR A 7 10.08 20.84 -9.10
CA THR A 7 9.76 19.95 -7.97
C THR A 7 10.38 18.58 -8.21
N ILE A 8 10.31 18.08 -9.45
CA ILE A 8 10.93 16.81 -9.83
C ILE A 8 12.45 16.86 -9.63
N GLU A 9 13.13 17.92 -10.07
CA GLU A 9 14.57 18.07 -9.92
C GLU A 9 15.00 18.13 -8.44
N LYS A 10 14.24 18.85 -7.61
CA LYS A 10 14.48 18.90 -6.16
C LYS A 10 14.34 17.51 -5.53
N ILE A 11 13.30 16.75 -5.88
CA ILE A 11 13.08 15.41 -5.32
C ILE A 11 14.12 14.40 -5.82
N GLN A 12 14.63 14.54 -7.04
CA GLN A 12 15.70 13.66 -7.55
C GLN A 12 16.99 13.75 -6.72
N LYS A 13 17.31 14.94 -6.19
CA LYS A 13 18.47 15.17 -5.32
C LYS A 13 18.28 14.66 -3.89
N LEU A 14 17.05 14.28 -3.51
CA LEU A 14 16.74 13.76 -2.18
C LEU A 14 17.01 12.25 -2.07
N GLY A 15 17.42 11.85 -0.87
CA GLY A 15 17.62 10.45 -0.51
C GLY A 15 16.31 9.66 -0.36
N ASP A 16 16.43 8.34 -0.39
CA ASP A 16 15.28 7.43 -0.41
C ASP A 16 14.44 7.44 0.89
N ASP A 17 15.01 7.88 2.00
CA ASP A 17 14.33 7.99 3.31
C ASP A 17 13.42 9.22 3.45
N VAL A 18 13.42 10.12 2.47
CA VAL A 18 12.63 11.36 2.55
C VAL A 18 11.14 11.07 2.37
N LEU A 19 10.34 11.69 3.25
CA LEU A 19 8.89 11.63 3.20
C LEU A 19 8.32 12.71 2.28
N ILE A 20 7.73 12.27 1.18
CA ILE A 20 7.09 13.12 0.18
C ILE A 20 5.57 13.10 0.34
N GLY A 21 4.91 14.22 0.06
CA GLY A 21 3.48 14.42 0.11
C GLY A 21 2.77 14.21 -1.23
N VAL A 22 1.47 14.49 -1.22
CA VAL A 22 0.56 14.25 -2.36
C VAL A 22 1.00 15.00 -3.64
N ALA A 23 1.44 16.25 -3.52
CA ALA A 23 1.84 17.07 -4.67
C ALA A 23 3.11 16.52 -5.35
N GLU A 24 4.07 16.07 -4.54
CA GLU A 24 5.35 15.53 -5.01
C GLU A 24 5.15 14.16 -5.66
N VAL A 25 4.32 13.31 -5.06
CA VAL A 25 3.92 12.03 -5.67
C VAL A 25 3.18 12.27 -6.98
N ALA A 26 2.27 13.24 -7.05
CA ALA A 26 1.57 13.59 -8.28
C ALA A 26 2.53 14.09 -9.37
N ALA A 27 3.50 14.93 -9.02
CA ALA A 27 4.51 15.43 -9.95
C ALA A 27 5.41 14.31 -10.51
N LEU A 28 5.78 13.32 -9.69
CA LEU A 28 6.64 12.22 -10.10
C LEU A 28 5.92 11.12 -10.89
N THR A 29 4.66 10.85 -10.56
CA THR A 29 3.88 9.77 -11.19
C THR A 29 3.06 10.25 -12.38
N GLY A 30 2.83 11.56 -12.52
CA GLY A 30 1.93 12.13 -13.51
C GLY A 30 0.45 11.93 -13.19
N PHE A 31 0.11 11.34 -12.05
CA PHE A 31 -1.28 11.23 -11.60
C PHE A 31 -1.82 12.57 -11.12
N SER A 32 -3.13 12.73 -11.22
CA SER A 32 -3.79 13.88 -10.59
C SER A 32 -3.63 13.84 -9.07
N VAL A 33 -3.50 15.02 -8.45
CA VAL A 33 -3.47 15.17 -6.98
C VAL A 33 -4.67 14.49 -6.33
N LEU A 34 -5.84 14.52 -6.98
CA LEU A 34 -7.05 13.86 -6.50
C LEU A 34 -6.89 12.34 -6.45
N THR A 35 -6.30 11.73 -7.49
CA THR A 35 -6.02 10.28 -7.56
C THR A 35 -5.10 9.86 -6.42
N VAL A 36 -4.04 10.62 -6.18
CA VAL A 36 -3.09 10.37 -5.09
C VAL A 36 -3.75 10.55 -3.72
N ARG A 37 -4.59 11.57 -3.55
CA ARG A 37 -5.35 11.82 -2.30
C ARG A 37 -6.37 10.72 -2.01
N GLN A 38 -6.96 10.14 -3.05
CA GLN A 38 -7.88 9.00 -2.96
C GLN A 38 -7.16 7.66 -2.73
N ARG A 39 -5.82 7.65 -2.62
CA ARG A 39 -5.00 6.44 -2.43
C ARG A 39 -5.24 5.37 -3.51
N LYS A 40 -5.55 5.81 -4.74
CA LYS A 40 -5.75 4.92 -5.88
C LYS A 40 -4.41 4.51 -6.52
N LEU A 41 -3.43 4.20 -5.67
CA LEU A 41 -2.10 3.72 -6.05
C LEU A 41 -1.94 2.32 -5.46
N PRO A 42 -2.32 1.27 -6.22
CA PRO A 42 -2.22 -0.10 -5.72
C PRO A 42 -0.77 -0.44 -5.38
N GLY A 43 -0.54 -1.03 -4.20
CA GLY A 43 0.81 -1.42 -3.78
C GLY A 43 1.70 -0.28 -3.26
N LEU A 44 1.21 0.97 -3.22
CA LEU A 44 1.92 2.09 -2.61
C LEU A 44 1.21 2.60 -1.35
N ASP A 45 1.58 2.04 -0.21
CA ASP A 45 1.02 2.42 1.09
C ASP A 45 1.62 3.73 1.61
N PRO A 46 0.79 4.69 2.08
CA PRO A 46 1.29 5.86 2.78
C PRO A 46 1.80 5.49 4.17
N VAL A 47 2.71 6.31 4.70
CA VAL A 47 3.17 6.21 6.09
C VAL A 47 2.02 6.58 7.03
N TYR A 48 1.58 5.59 7.81
CA TYR A 48 0.53 5.73 8.81
C TYR A 48 1.05 6.47 10.06
N GLY A 49 0.16 7.14 10.78
CA GLY A 49 0.51 7.91 12.00
C GLY A 49 0.82 9.39 11.74
N LEU A 50 0.71 9.85 10.49
CA LEU A 50 0.86 11.26 10.12
C LEU A 50 -0.51 11.88 9.78
N SER A 51 -0.69 13.16 10.15
CA SER A 51 -1.90 13.94 9.87
C SER A 51 -2.11 14.24 8.38
N ARG A 52 -1.05 14.10 7.57
CA ARG A 52 -1.08 14.29 6.12
C ARG A 52 -0.54 13.03 5.44
N LEU A 53 -1.05 12.74 4.25
CA LEU A 53 -0.57 11.64 3.43
C LEU A 53 0.89 11.87 3.04
N ARG A 54 1.74 10.93 3.43
CA ARG A 54 3.18 10.92 3.14
C ARG A 54 3.59 9.54 2.64
N TRP A 55 4.54 9.50 1.72
CA TRP A 55 5.15 8.30 1.20
C TRP A 55 6.66 8.41 1.30
N ARG A 56 7.36 7.28 1.43
CA ARG A 56 8.81 7.26 1.31
C ARG A 56 9.20 7.33 -0.16
N LEU A 57 10.18 8.17 -0.46
CA LEU A 57 10.66 8.33 -1.83
C LEU A 57 11.26 7.02 -2.39
N GLY A 58 11.94 6.23 -1.55
CA GLY A 58 12.47 4.92 -1.93
C GLY A 58 11.38 3.92 -2.31
N ASP A 59 10.27 3.90 -1.57
CA ASP A 59 9.11 3.06 -1.87
C ASP A 59 8.45 3.49 -3.18
N LEU A 60 8.31 4.80 -3.40
CA LEU A 60 7.77 5.35 -4.65
C LEU A 60 8.67 5.00 -5.85
N ARG A 61 10.00 5.19 -5.74
CA ARG A 61 10.95 4.85 -6.82
C ARG A 61 10.93 3.36 -7.13
N SER A 62 10.89 2.53 -6.10
CA SER A 62 10.80 1.07 -6.25
C SER A 62 9.48 0.66 -6.90
N TRP A 63 8.38 1.28 -6.50
CA TRP A 63 7.06 1.09 -7.12
C TRP A 63 7.06 1.51 -8.60
N MET A 64 7.61 2.68 -8.93
CA MET A 64 7.72 3.13 -10.33
C MET A 64 8.56 2.19 -11.20
N ARG A 65 9.64 1.60 -10.66
CA ARG A 65 10.46 0.62 -11.40
C ARG A 65 9.78 -0.73 -11.56
N THR A 66 8.99 -1.15 -10.58
CA THR A 66 8.35 -2.48 -10.57
C THR A 66 6.96 -2.47 -11.24
N GLY A 67 6.40 -1.28 -11.49
CA GLY A 67 5.04 -1.10 -12.00
C GLY A 67 3.98 -1.43 -10.93
N ASP A 68 2.71 -1.41 -11.34
CA ASP A 68 1.54 -1.83 -10.55
C ASP A 68 1.58 -3.34 -10.24
N THR A 69 2.61 -3.78 -9.53
CA THR A 69 2.73 -5.12 -9.01
C THR A 69 1.95 -5.21 -7.71
N SER A 70 0.62 -5.19 -7.87
CA SER A 70 -0.31 -5.80 -6.90
C SER A 70 0.01 -7.29 -6.64
N THR A 71 1.01 -7.85 -7.33
CA THR A 71 1.61 -9.16 -7.13
C THR A 71 3.09 -9.01 -6.75
N ARG A 72 3.40 -8.41 -5.60
CA ARG A 72 4.60 -8.79 -4.86
C ARG A 72 4.18 -9.09 -3.42
N PRO A 73 4.41 -10.31 -2.90
CA PRO A 73 4.04 -10.62 -1.54
C PRO A 73 4.80 -9.66 -0.63
N GLN A 74 4.06 -8.89 0.17
CA GLN A 74 4.66 -8.19 1.30
C GLN A 74 5.52 -9.20 2.07
N PRO A 75 6.75 -8.86 2.49
CA PRO A 75 7.39 -9.65 3.54
C PRO A 75 6.37 -9.74 4.68
N PRO A 76 6.13 -10.93 5.26
CA PRO A 76 5.07 -11.09 6.24
C PRO A 76 5.30 -10.05 7.34
N ARG A 77 4.42 -9.05 7.44
CA ARG A 77 4.25 -8.35 8.70
C ARG A 77 3.98 -9.46 9.69
N GLU A 78 4.81 -9.58 10.73
CA GLU A 78 4.54 -10.45 11.87
C GLU A 78 3.24 -9.99 12.52
N VAL A 79 2.12 -10.41 11.96
CA VAL A 79 0.86 -10.49 12.66
C VAL A 79 1.04 -11.61 13.65
N ALA A 80 1.26 -11.23 14.92
CA ALA A 80 1.16 -12.12 16.05
C ALA A 80 -0.05 -13.05 15.87
N PRO A 81 0.10 -14.37 16.07
CA PRO A 81 -0.96 -15.32 15.72
C PRO A 81 -2.11 -15.20 16.72
N SER A 82 -3.13 -14.42 16.37
CA SER A 82 -4.42 -14.49 17.06
C SER A 82 -5.14 -15.76 16.59
N LYS A 83 -5.00 -16.82 17.39
CA LYS A 83 -5.80 -18.05 17.25
C LYS A 83 -7.27 -17.72 17.50
N SER A 84 -8.04 -17.45 16.46
CA SER A 84 -9.51 -17.57 16.52
C SER A 84 -9.96 -18.76 15.68
N LYS A 85 -10.03 -19.93 16.32
CA LYS A 85 -10.75 -21.10 15.78
C LYS A 85 -12.24 -20.73 15.66
N ARG A 86 -12.70 -20.39 14.46
CA ARG A 86 -14.14 -20.30 14.16
C ARG A 86 -14.69 -21.72 14.01
N THR A 87 -15.12 -22.31 15.12
CA THR A 87 -15.96 -23.52 15.11
C THR A 87 -17.34 -23.14 14.58
N GLY A 88 -17.57 -23.38 13.29
CA GLY A 88 -18.90 -23.32 12.69
C GLY A 88 -19.77 -24.50 13.13
N ARG A 89 -21.07 -24.22 13.28
CA ARG A 89 -22.14 -25.14 13.70
C ARG A 89 -22.13 -26.46 12.91
N PRO A 90 -22.13 -27.64 13.57
CA PRO A 90 -22.16 -28.92 12.86
C PRO A 90 -23.45 -29.08 12.07
N THR A 91 -23.33 -29.47 10.81
CA THR A 91 -24.46 -29.79 9.94
C THR A 91 -25.01 -31.18 10.26
N LYS A 92 -26.34 -31.33 10.18
CA LYS A 92 -27.13 -32.51 10.57
C LYS A 92 -26.66 -33.85 9.96
N LYS A 93 -25.84 -33.84 8.90
CA LYS A 93 -25.24 -35.05 8.30
C LYS A 93 -24.23 -35.74 9.23
N ALA A 94 -23.37 -34.98 9.92
CA ALA A 94 -22.34 -35.54 10.80
C ALA A 94 -22.93 -36.21 12.07
N GLN A 95 -24.16 -35.86 12.45
CA GLN A 95 -24.82 -36.41 13.63
C GLN A 95 -25.49 -37.78 13.38
N VAL A 96 -25.73 -38.14 12.11
CA VAL A 96 -26.39 -39.40 11.73
C VAL A 96 -25.38 -40.54 11.55
N GLU A 97 -24.16 -40.26 11.09
CA GLU A 97 -23.10 -41.28 10.97
C GLU A 97 -22.54 -41.76 12.33
N ALA A 98 -22.63 -40.95 13.38
CA ALA A 98 -22.15 -41.32 14.71
C ALA A 98 -23.10 -42.24 15.51
N ARG A 99 -24.20 -42.71 14.89
CA ARG A 99 -25.24 -43.50 15.56
C ARG A 99 -25.40 -44.92 14.99
N GLN A 100 -24.47 -45.38 14.14
CA GLN A 100 -24.32 -46.80 13.79
C GLN A 100 -23.20 -47.44 14.59
#